data_AF-A0A7S2MFM2-F1
#
_entry.id   AF-A0A7S2MFM2-F1
#
_cell.length_a   1.000
_cell.length_b   1.000
_cell.length_c   1.000
_cell.angle_alpha   90.00
_cell.angle_beta   90.00
_cell.angle_gamma   90.00
#
_symmetry.space_group_name_H-M   'P 1'
#
loop_
_entity.id
_entity.type
_entity.pdbx_description
1 polymer ?
#
loop_
_entity_poly.entity_id
_entity_poly.type
_entity_poly.pdbx_seq_one_letter_code
_entity_poly.pdbx_strand_id
1 'polypeptide(L)'
;PVMLAAGESVRLGPVRFTPSRVGKLRSWIFVRNNLTLLDDVLVHGVGALGRIEFVAATALRAVAIEAQASKWSVGEAAESGATHPSALAKLLINMVTSELPCRPPAEGEAPPEPRRALRSFGVVNRGEMPLTTLGASVGGQPCVAGGFHVVGNCARNLTILPGEAATINIQYTPDFAVSLVHMPLVLHT
;
A
#
# COMPACT_ATOMS: atom_id res chain seq x y z
N PRO A 1 0.29 6.03 42.12
CA PRO A 1 -0.97 5.40 42.58
C PRO A 1 -2.10 6.40 42.34
N VAL A 2 -3.19 5.99 41.69
CA VAL A 2 -4.34 6.87 41.46
C VAL A 2 -5.29 6.72 42.64
N MET A 3 -5.60 7.82 43.31
CA MET A 3 -6.57 7.87 44.41
C MET A 3 -7.85 8.49 43.87
N LEU A 4 -8.97 7.79 44.01
CA LEU A 4 -10.28 8.25 43.58
C LEU A 4 -11.17 8.42 44.81
N ALA A 5 -11.89 9.53 44.88
CA ALA A 5 -12.98 9.69 45.82
C ALA A 5 -14.16 8.79 45.44
N ALA A 6 -15.08 8.56 46.39
CA ALA A 6 -16.29 7.77 46.12
C ALA A 6 -17.11 8.41 44.98
N GLY A 7 -17.38 7.61 43.93
CA GLY A 7 -18.10 8.06 42.74
C GLY A 7 -17.23 8.77 41.69
N GLU A 8 -15.95 8.98 41.95
CA GLU A 8 -15.01 9.57 40.99
C GLU A 8 -14.57 8.51 39.95
N SER A 9 -14.40 8.95 38.70
CA SER A 9 -13.95 8.09 37.60
C SER A 9 -12.71 8.68 36.94
N VAL A 10 -11.79 7.82 36.51
CA VAL A 10 -10.55 8.22 35.84
C VAL A 10 -10.33 7.38 34.60
N ARG A 11 -9.85 7.99 33.51
CA ARG A 11 -9.34 7.25 32.36
C ARG A 11 -7.93 6.77 32.69
N LEU A 12 -7.77 5.45 32.82
CA LEU A 12 -6.45 4.84 32.77
C LEU A 12 -5.99 4.82 31.31
N GLY A 13 -4.73 5.22 31.10
CA GLY A 13 -4.17 5.61 29.80
C GLY A 13 -4.26 4.54 28.72
N PRO A 14 -3.83 4.86 27.48
CA PRO A 14 -3.99 3.95 26.36
C PRO A 14 -3.20 2.67 26.60
N VAL A 15 -3.90 1.53 26.59
CA VAL A 15 -3.28 0.21 26.57
C VAL A 15 -2.61 0.05 25.20
N ARG A 16 -1.28 0.15 25.15
CA ARG A 16 -0.54 0.00 23.90
C ARG A 16 -0.33 -1.48 23.57
N PHE A 17 -0.73 -1.87 22.38
CA PHE A 17 -0.55 -3.21 21.85
C PHE A 17 0.56 -3.19 20.78
N THR A 18 1.72 -3.79 21.08
CA THR A 18 2.88 -3.91 20.17
C THR A 18 3.24 -5.39 20.00
N PRO A 19 2.49 -6.12 19.14
CA PRO A 19 2.69 -7.55 18.97
C PRO A 19 4.03 -7.83 18.29
N SER A 20 4.80 -8.78 18.83
CA SER A 20 6.07 -9.24 18.23
C SER A 20 5.89 -10.41 17.26
N ARG A 21 4.68 -10.97 17.19
CA ARG A 21 4.33 -12.11 16.35
C ARG A 21 2.96 -11.88 15.74
N VAL A 22 2.74 -12.51 14.60
CA VAL A 22 1.46 -12.53 13.91
C VAL A 22 0.50 -13.46 14.66
N GLY A 23 -0.79 -13.11 14.71
CA GLY A 23 -1.85 -13.91 15.29
C GLY A 23 -2.68 -13.21 16.38
N LYS A 24 -3.71 -13.92 16.86
CA LYS A 24 -4.57 -13.47 17.95
C LYS A 24 -3.83 -13.60 19.28
N LEU A 25 -3.77 -12.50 20.01
CA LEU A 25 -3.14 -12.40 21.32
C LEU A 25 -4.22 -12.02 22.34
N ARG A 26 -4.21 -12.72 23.48
CA ARG A 26 -5.02 -12.40 24.65
C ARG A 26 -4.10 -12.11 25.81
N SER A 27 -4.41 -11.09 26.59
CA SER A 27 -3.69 -10.75 27.81
C SER A 27 -4.68 -10.34 28.88
N TRP A 28 -4.28 -10.50 30.14
CA TRP A 28 -5.05 -10.05 31.28
C TRP A 28 -4.42 -8.78 31.84
N ILE A 29 -5.25 -7.79 32.15
CA ILE A 29 -4.87 -6.61 32.94
C ILE A 29 -5.49 -6.81 34.31
N PHE A 30 -4.65 -6.86 35.34
CA PHE A 30 -5.12 -6.97 36.71
C PHE A 30 -5.19 -5.59 37.36
N VAL A 31 -6.37 -5.23 37.85
CA VAL A 31 -6.66 -3.99 38.56
C VAL A 31 -6.86 -4.32 40.03
N ARG A 32 -5.96 -3.83 40.89
CA ARG A 32 -6.08 -4.04 42.33
C ARG A 32 -6.72 -2.83 42.98
N ASN A 33 -7.80 -3.06 43.72
CA ASN A 33 -8.41 -2.08 44.61
C ASN A 33 -8.25 -2.56 46.06
N ASN A 34 -8.08 -1.62 46.99
CA ASN A 34 -7.95 -1.88 48.42
C ASN A 34 -9.22 -2.51 49.04
N LEU A 35 -10.38 -2.42 48.35
CA LEU A 35 -11.67 -2.97 48.81
C LEU A 35 -12.16 -4.22 48.03
N THR A 36 -11.67 -4.50 46.82
CA THR A 36 -12.14 -5.62 45.96
C THR A 36 -11.10 -6.72 45.69
N LEU A 37 -9.97 -6.71 46.41
CA LEU A 37 -8.89 -7.72 46.36
C LEU A 37 -8.14 -7.80 45.01
N LEU A 38 -8.81 -8.07 43.89
CA LEU A 38 -8.25 -8.08 42.52
C LEU A 38 -9.38 -8.21 41.48
N ASP A 39 -9.43 -7.30 40.50
CA ASP A 39 -10.29 -7.39 39.32
C ASP A 39 -9.44 -7.69 38.08
N ASP A 40 -9.98 -8.43 37.11
CA ASP A 40 -9.32 -8.78 35.86
C ASP A 40 -10.06 -8.24 34.63
N VAL A 41 -9.29 -7.72 33.68
CA VAL A 41 -9.79 -7.22 32.40
C VAL A 41 -9.11 -8.00 31.29
N LEU A 42 -9.89 -8.79 30.55
CA LEU A 42 -9.41 -9.51 29.38
C LEU A 42 -9.27 -8.54 28.20
N VAL A 43 -8.05 -8.41 27.69
CA VAL A 43 -7.78 -7.68 26.46
C VAL A 43 -7.42 -8.63 25.33
N HIS A 44 -7.95 -8.33 24.14
CA HIS A 44 -7.65 -9.05 22.91
C HIS A 44 -6.97 -8.10 21.93
N GLY A 45 -5.97 -8.61 21.22
CA GLY A 45 -5.31 -7.92 20.12
C GLY A 45 -4.97 -8.89 19.01
N VAL A 46 -4.72 -8.38 17.81
CA VAL A 46 -4.29 -9.19 16.67
C VAL A 46 -3.02 -8.57 16.10
N GLY A 47 -1.91 -9.30 16.18
CA GLY A 47 -0.69 -8.94 15.46
C GLY A 47 -0.79 -9.39 14.01
N ALA A 48 -0.39 -8.55 13.08
CA ALA A 48 -0.36 -8.87 11.66
C ALA A 48 0.86 -8.29 10.98
N LEU A 49 1.31 -8.95 9.91
CA LEU A 49 2.37 -8.48 9.04
C LEU A 49 1.75 -7.86 7.78
N GLY A 50 2.05 -6.60 7.52
CA GLY A 50 1.77 -5.97 6.24
C GLY A 50 2.85 -6.37 5.22
N ARG A 51 2.44 -6.97 4.10
CA ARG A 51 3.35 -7.34 3.02
C ARG A 51 2.72 -6.99 1.68
N ILE A 52 3.36 -6.08 0.94
CA ILE A 52 2.96 -5.73 -0.41
C ILE A 52 3.97 -6.22 -1.44
N GLU A 53 3.47 -6.61 -2.59
CA GLU A 53 4.26 -7.02 -3.73
C GLU A 53 3.79 -6.29 -4.98
N PHE A 54 4.73 -5.77 -5.77
CA PHE A 54 4.43 -5.10 -7.03
C PHE A 54 4.48 -6.14 -8.15
N VAL A 55 3.42 -6.21 -8.96
CA VAL A 55 3.29 -7.15 -10.07
C VAL A 55 2.98 -6.42 -11.38
N ALA A 56 3.36 -7.01 -12.51
CA ALA A 56 3.00 -6.46 -13.82
C ALA A 56 1.47 -6.50 -14.02
N ALA A 57 0.93 -5.56 -14.78
CA ALA A 57 -0.51 -5.51 -15.07
C ALA A 57 -1.05 -6.80 -15.71
N THR A 58 -0.21 -7.51 -16.48
CA THR A 58 -0.57 -8.81 -17.08
C THR A 58 -0.77 -9.92 -16.04
N ALA A 59 -0.08 -9.85 -14.90
CA ALA A 59 -0.17 -10.83 -13.82
C ALA A 59 -1.37 -10.61 -12.89
N LEU A 60 -2.01 -9.43 -12.93
CA LEU A 60 -3.16 -9.10 -12.09
C LEU A 60 -4.32 -10.11 -12.22
N ARG A 61 -4.55 -10.64 -13.42
CA ARG A 61 -5.57 -11.66 -13.66
C ARG A 61 -5.28 -12.96 -12.92
N ALA A 62 -4.02 -13.40 -12.91
CA ALA A 62 -3.61 -14.61 -12.21
C ALA A 62 -3.78 -14.44 -10.69
N VAL A 63 -3.40 -13.27 -10.16
CA VAL A 63 -3.56 -12.96 -8.73
C VAL A 63 -5.04 -12.92 -8.32
N ALA A 64 -5.92 -12.35 -9.14
CA ALA A 64 -7.35 -12.33 -8.86
C ALA A 64 -7.96 -13.74 -8.81
N ILE A 65 -7.44 -14.68 -9.63
CA ILE A 65 -7.85 -16.08 -9.60
C ILE A 65 -7.37 -16.77 -8.30
N GLU A 66 -6.13 -16.51 -7.87
CA GLU A 66 -5.60 -17.01 -6.59
C GLU A 66 -6.45 -16.53 -5.39
N ALA A 67 -6.79 -15.24 -5.35
CA ALA A 67 -7.58 -14.63 -4.28
C ALA A 67 -8.98 -15.27 -4.11
N GLN A 68 -9.59 -15.66 -5.23
CA GLN A 68 -10.90 -16.31 -5.25
C GLN A 68 -10.83 -17.76 -4.72
N ALA A 69 -9.70 -18.44 -4.91
CA ALA A 69 -9.48 -19.83 -4.46
C ALA A 69 -9.16 -19.93 -2.96
N SER A 70 -8.57 -18.89 -2.35
CA SER A 70 -8.27 -18.83 -0.91
C SER A 70 -9.49 -18.54 -0.01
N LYS A 71 -10.71 -18.47 -0.57
CA LYS A 71 -11.94 -18.18 0.19
C LYS A 71 -12.47 -19.38 1.00
N TRP A 72 -11.80 -20.53 0.98
CA TRP A 72 -12.16 -21.70 1.79
C TRP A 72 -10.93 -22.45 2.31
N SER A 73 -10.41 -22.03 3.48
CA SER A 73 -9.79 -22.94 4.46
C SER A 73 -9.41 -22.17 5.73
N VAL A 74 -10.07 -22.51 6.83
CA VAL A 74 -9.52 -22.32 8.19
C VAL A 74 -8.67 -23.56 8.45
N GLY A 75 -7.36 -23.41 8.56
CA GLY A 75 -6.44 -24.49 8.90
C GLY A 75 -4.99 -24.00 8.98
N GLU A 76 -4.32 -24.40 10.06
CA GLU A 76 -2.94 -24.15 10.50
C GLU A 76 -1.96 -23.41 9.59
N ALA A 77 -1.27 -22.45 10.20
CA ALA A 77 -0.06 -21.83 9.70
C ALA A 77 1.05 -22.88 9.52
N ALA A 78 1.42 -23.16 8.27
CA ALA A 78 2.64 -23.85 7.91
C ALA A 78 3.70 -22.83 7.48
N GLU A 79 4.75 -22.69 8.28
CA GLU A 79 5.98 -22.01 7.89
C GLU A 79 6.56 -22.69 6.64
N SER A 80 6.60 -21.97 5.53
CA SER A 80 7.42 -22.35 4.38
C SER A 80 8.31 -21.18 4.00
N GLY A 81 9.63 -21.42 4.07
CA GLY A 81 10.65 -20.52 3.59
C GLY A 81 10.47 -20.30 2.09
N ALA A 82 9.94 -19.14 1.73
CA ALA A 82 9.83 -18.72 0.34
C ALA A 82 11.00 -17.78 0.02
N THR A 83 11.95 -18.32 -0.74
CA THR A 83 13.02 -17.60 -1.42
C THR A 83 12.44 -16.39 -2.15
N HIS A 84 12.87 -15.19 -1.77
CA HIS A 84 12.42 -13.92 -2.33
C HIS A 84 12.73 -13.83 -3.84
N PRO A 85 11.75 -13.56 -4.71
CA PRO A 85 11.95 -12.72 -5.86
C PRO A 85 11.37 -11.36 -5.51
N SER A 86 12.16 -10.49 -4.87
CA SER A 86 11.92 -9.06 -5.04
C SER A 86 12.36 -8.72 -6.47
N ALA A 87 11.57 -9.19 -7.45
CA ALA A 87 11.64 -8.65 -8.78
C ALA A 87 11.04 -7.25 -8.67
N LEU A 88 11.89 -6.25 -8.44
CA LEU A 88 11.49 -4.85 -8.57
C LEU A 88 10.73 -4.74 -9.89
N ALA A 89 9.42 -4.50 -9.82
CA ALA A 89 8.58 -4.40 -11.01
C ALA A 89 9.05 -3.19 -11.82
N LYS A 90 9.93 -3.44 -12.80
CA LYS A 90 10.46 -2.38 -13.67
C LYS A 90 9.36 -2.01 -14.65
N LEU A 91 8.82 -0.81 -14.49
CA LEU A 91 7.85 -0.26 -15.42
C LEU A 91 8.58 0.37 -16.61
N LEU A 92 8.49 -0.25 -17.78
CA LEU A 92 9.04 0.29 -19.02
C LEU A 92 7.96 1.05 -19.78
N ILE A 93 8.19 2.35 -20.01
CA ILE A 93 7.30 3.20 -20.79
C ILE A 93 8.01 3.58 -22.08
N ASN A 94 7.73 2.84 -23.15
CA ASN A 94 8.25 3.17 -24.47
C ASN A 94 7.36 4.22 -25.15
N MET A 95 7.93 5.39 -25.47
CA MET A 95 7.30 6.44 -26.27
C MET A 95 7.83 6.31 -27.70
N VAL A 96 6.98 5.88 -28.63
CA VAL A 96 7.36 5.87 -30.05
C VAL A 96 7.47 7.31 -30.53
N THR A 97 8.68 7.75 -30.87
CA THR A 97 8.93 9.04 -31.51
C THR A 97 8.30 9.01 -32.90
N SER A 98 7.44 9.99 -33.19
CA SER A 98 6.90 10.16 -34.54
C SER A 98 8.04 10.53 -35.49
N GLU A 99 8.30 9.73 -36.52
CA GLU A 99 9.29 10.06 -37.55
C GLU A 99 8.80 11.15 -38.53
N LEU A 100 7.77 11.92 -38.18
CA LEU A 100 7.30 12.99 -39.05
C LEU A 100 8.34 14.12 -39.10
N PRO A 101 8.67 14.65 -40.28
CA PRO A 101 9.56 15.80 -40.41
C PRO A 101 9.00 16.97 -39.60
N CYS A 102 9.88 17.65 -38.85
CA CYS A 102 9.53 18.83 -38.08
C CYS A 102 9.04 19.94 -39.03
N ARG A 103 7.71 20.04 -39.20
CA ARG A 103 7.08 21.16 -39.89
C ARG A 103 6.88 22.29 -38.86
N PRO A 104 7.29 23.53 -39.15
CA PRO A 104 6.91 24.65 -38.31
C PRO A 104 5.37 24.78 -38.29
N PRO A 105 4.73 24.98 -37.13
CA PRO A 105 3.29 25.14 -37.05
C PRO A 105 2.86 26.30 -37.96
N ALA A 106 1.81 26.11 -38.75
CA ALA A 106 1.27 27.21 -39.56
C ALA A 106 0.74 28.32 -38.63
N GLU A 107 0.78 29.59 -39.05
CA GLU A 107 0.20 30.69 -38.27
C GLU A 107 -1.27 30.40 -37.95
N GLY A 108 -1.59 30.25 -36.65
CA GLY A 108 -2.92 29.90 -36.16
C GLY A 108 -3.14 28.43 -35.82
N GLU A 109 -2.14 27.56 -36.01
CA GLU A 109 -2.22 26.15 -35.62
C GLU A 109 -1.91 25.99 -34.12
N ALA A 110 -2.83 25.38 -33.38
CA ALA A 110 -2.65 25.13 -31.96
C ALA A 110 -1.45 24.19 -31.73
N PRO A 111 -0.63 24.41 -30.69
CA PRO A 111 0.47 23.50 -30.37
C PRO A 111 -0.05 22.06 -30.25
N PRO A 112 0.65 21.07 -30.84
CA PRO A 112 0.26 19.67 -30.70
C PRO A 112 0.31 19.28 -29.22
N GLU A 113 -0.74 18.62 -28.72
CA GLU A 113 -0.77 18.15 -27.34
C GLU A 113 0.41 17.19 -27.07
N PRO A 114 1.08 17.33 -25.91
CA PRO A 114 2.19 16.45 -25.58
C PRO A 114 1.69 15.00 -25.49
N ARG A 115 2.39 14.08 -26.17
CA ARG A 115 2.05 12.65 -26.13
C ARG A 115 2.16 12.16 -24.70
N ARG A 116 1.07 11.58 -24.18
CA ARG A 116 1.03 10.98 -22.85
C ARG A 116 0.99 9.47 -22.98
N ALA A 117 1.82 8.77 -22.22
CA ALA A 117 1.78 7.32 -22.12
C ALA A 117 1.16 6.92 -20.78
N LEU A 118 0.15 6.06 -20.81
CA LEU A 118 -0.47 5.49 -19.61
C LEU A 118 0.01 4.05 -19.43
N ARG A 119 0.55 3.74 -18.25
CA ARG A 119 0.94 2.39 -17.86
C ARG A 119 0.40 2.06 -16.48
N SER A 120 0.07 0.80 -16.28
CA SER A 120 -0.46 0.32 -15.01
C SER A 120 0.39 -0.81 -14.46
N PHE A 121 0.39 -0.94 -13.15
CA PHE A 121 0.97 -2.08 -12.44
C PHE A 121 0.05 -2.47 -11.29
N GLY A 122 0.19 -3.71 -10.85
CA GLY A 122 -0.55 -4.26 -9.72
C GLY A 122 0.22 -4.13 -8.42
N VAL A 123 -0.51 -3.95 -7.33
CA VAL A 123 -0.03 -4.06 -5.96
C VAL A 123 -0.85 -5.13 -5.27
N VAL A 124 -0.18 -6.18 -4.84
CA VAL A 124 -0.80 -7.33 -4.18
C VAL A 124 -0.52 -7.27 -2.70
N ASN A 125 -1.55 -7.38 -1.87
CA ASN A 125 -1.37 -7.57 -0.44
C ASN A 125 -1.17 -9.07 -0.15
N ARG A 126 0.08 -9.47 0.07
CA ARG A 126 0.46 -10.83 0.51
C ARG A 126 0.54 -10.93 2.04
N GLY A 127 0.11 -9.91 2.76
CA GLY A 127 -0.01 -9.90 4.22
C GLY A 127 -1.32 -10.48 4.72
N GLU A 128 -1.50 -10.46 6.04
CA GLU A 128 -2.66 -11.09 6.71
C GLU A 128 -3.72 -10.08 7.19
N MET A 129 -3.50 -8.78 6.95
CA MET A 129 -4.42 -7.72 7.37
C MET A 129 -4.73 -6.76 6.21
N PRO A 130 -5.94 -6.19 6.16
CA PRO A 130 -6.25 -5.11 5.22
C PRO A 130 -5.24 -3.97 5.36
N LEU A 131 -4.71 -3.52 4.22
CA LEU A 131 -3.73 -2.45 4.15
C LEU A 131 -4.38 -1.23 3.50
N THR A 132 -4.28 -0.06 4.14
CA THR A 132 -4.75 1.19 3.54
C THR A 132 -3.55 2.03 3.15
N THR A 133 -3.52 2.49 1.91
CA THR A 133 -2.46 3.37 1.42
C THR A 133 -2.71 4.83 1.81
N LEU A 134 -1.66 5.50 2.28
CA LEU A 134 -1.64 6.92 2.63
C LEU A 134 -1.26 7.82 1.45
N GLY A 135 -0.68 7.23 0.40
CA GLY A 135 -0.34 7.89 -0.85
C GLY A 135 0.90 7.30 -1.52
N ALA A 136 1.32 7.92 -2.62
CA ALA A 136 2.50 7.52 -3.37
C ALA A 136 3.50 8.67 -3.54
N SER A 137 4.78 8.35 -3.62
CA SER A 137 5.83 9.29 -4.02
C SER A 137 6.67 8.72 -5.15
N VAL A 138 6.97 9.58 -6.14
CA VAL A 138 7.81 9.29 -7.30
C VAL A 138 9.11 10.09 -7.15
N GLY A 139 10.27 9.43 -7.16
CA GLY A 139 11.55 10.12 -7.01
C GLY A 139 11.68 10.92 -5.71
N GLY A 140 10.97 10.51 -4.66
CA GLY A 140 10.90 11.23 -3.37
C GLY A 140 9.91 12.41 -3.33
N GLN A 141 9.29 12.78 -4.46
CA GLN A 141 8.24 13.80 -4.50
C GLN A 141 6.85 13.16 -4.44
N PRO A 142 5.87 13.78 -3.74
CA PRO A 142 4.54 13.23 -3.64
C PRO A 142 3.83 13.29 -5.00
N CYS A 143 3.25 12.17 -5.44
CA CYS A 143 2.46 12.01 -6.67
C CYS A 143 3.17 12.19 -8.02
N VAL A 144 4.10 13.15 -8.13
CA VAL A 144 4.64 13.60 -9.42
C VAL A 144 6.14 13.90 -9.34
N ALA A 145 6.89 13.39 -10.32
CA ALA A 145 8.30 13.75 -10.57
C ALA A 145 8.73 13.36 -11.99
N GLY A 146 9.55 14.19 -12.63
CA GLY A 146 10.23 13.85 -13.89
C GLY A 146 9.28 13.37 -15.00
N GLY A 147 8.13 14.03 -15.18
CA GLY A 147 7.12 13.66 -16.16
C GLY A 147 6.19 12.51 -15.76
N PHE A 148 6.50 11.77 -14.69
CA PHE A 148 5.63 10.72 -14.15
C PHE A 148 4.62 11.29 -13.17
N HIS A 149 3.35 10.91 -13.33
CA HIS A 149 2.24 11.33 -12.50
C HIS A 149 1.37 10.11 -12.14
N VAL A 150 1.14 9.88 -10.85
CA VAL A 150 0.22 8.83 -10.39
C VAL A 150 -1.23 9.28 -10.63
N VAL A 151 -1.94 8.60 -11.52
CA VAL A 151 -3.30 8.99 -11.94
C VAL A 151 -4.32 8.73 -10.84
N GLY A 152 -5.31 9.63 -10.73
CA GLY A 152 -6.37 9.56 -9.73
C GLY A 152 -6.00 10.32 -8.47
N ASN A 153 -6.19 9.70 -7.30
CA ASN A 153 -6.00 10.32 -5.99
C ASN A 153 -4.62 10.02 -5.37
N CYS A 154 -3.58 9.81 -6.19
CA CYS A 154 -2.22 9.48 -5.71
C CYS A 154 -2.15 8.16 -4.91
N ALA A 155 -3.00 7.18 -5.23
CA ALA A 155 -3.13 5.94 -4.45
C ALA A 155 -3.34 6.22 -2.96
N ARG A 156 -4.18 7.20 -2.62
CA ARG A 156 -4.61 7.46 -1.24
C ARG A 156 -5.89 6.71 -0.94
N ASN A 157 -6.08 6.31 0.32
CA ASN A 157 -7.29 5.65 0.80
C ASN A 157 -7.67 4.41 -0.02
N LEU A 158 -6.70 3.75 -0.63
CA LEU A 158 -6.91 2.49 -1.31
C LEU A 158 -6.67 1.37 -0.30
N THR A 159 -7.76 0.70 0.06
CA THR A 159 -7.76 -0.46 0.97
C THR A 159 -7.61 -1.74 0.16
N ILE A 160 -6.58 -2.52 0.44
CA ILE A 160 -6.27 -3.77 -0.24
C ILE A 160 -6.41 -4.90 0.77
N LEU A 161 -7.37 -5.81 0.56
CA LEU A 161 -7.58 -6.94 1.46
C LEU A 161 -6.46 -7.99 1.32
N PRO A 162 -6.26 -8.86 2.34
CA PRO A 162 -5.33 -9.98 2.24
C PRO A 162 -5.61 -10.85 1.00
N GLY A 163 -4.58 -11.10 0.19
CA GLY A 163 -4.66 -11.84 -1.07
C GLY A 163 -5.19 -11.02 -2.26
N GLU A 164 -5.71 -9.82 -2.04
CA GLU A 164 -6.25 -8.97 -3.09
C GLU A 164 -5.16 -8.18 -3.81
N ALA A 165 -5.44 -7.82 -5.08
CA ALA A 165 -4.60 -6.94 -5.86
C ALA A 165 -5.34 -5.66 -6.25
N ALA A 166 -4.67 -4.53 -6.15
CA ALA A 166 -5.13 -3.25 -6.64
C ALA A 166 -4.28 -2.76 -7.82
N THR A 167 -4.88 -2.01 -8.73
CA THR A 167 -4.18 -1.46 -9.90
C THR A 167 -3.83 0.00 -9.67
N ILE A 168 -2.59 0.38 -9.93
CA ILE A 168 -2.13 1.77 -9.90
C ILE A 168 -1.71 2.18 -11.31
N ASN A 169 -2.22 3.33 -11.74
CA ASN A 169 -1.99 3.90 -13.06
C ASN A 169 -0.97 5.03 -12.97
N ILE A 170 0.07 4.98 -13.80
CA ILE A 170 1.07 6.03 -13.97
C ILE A 170 0.94 6.61 -15.38
N GLN A 171 0.73 7.92 -15.44
CA GLN A 171 0.83 8.69 -16.65
C GLN A 171 2.23 9.28 -16.77
N TYR A 172 2.90 9.04 -17.88
CA TYR A 172 4.14 9.69 -18.23
C TYR A 172 3.90 10.71 -19.33
N THR A 173 4.29 11.96 -19.08
CA THR A 173 4.29 13.05 -20.05
C THR A 173 5.75 13.47 -20.19
N PRO A 174 6.39 13.24 -21.36
CA PRO A 174 7.78 13.57 -21.55
C PRO A 174 7.88 15.09 -21.69
N ASP A 175 8.72 15.72 -20.88
CA ASP A 175 9.36 16.94 -21.33
C ASP A 175 10.47 16.51 -22.30
N PHE A 176 10.66 17.19 -23.42
CA PHE A 176 11.57 16.77 -24.50
C PHE A 176 13.08 16.77 -24.09
N ALA A 177 13.38 16.73 -22.79
CA ALA A 177 14.70 16.93 -22.21
C ALA A 177 15.52 15.63 -22.01
N VAL A 178 14.93 14.42 -22.01
CA VAL A 178 15.68 13.18 -21.69
C VAL A 178 15.16 11.94 -22.44
N SER A 179 16.09 11.11 -22.94
CA SER A 179 15.78 9.85 -23.66
C SER A 179 15.48 8.64 -22.75
N LEU A 180 15.93 8.66 -21.49
CA LEU A 180 15.67 7.62 -20.48
C LEU A 180 15.62 8.22 -19.07
N VAL A 181 14.49 8.01 -18.36
CA VAL A 181 14.31 8.46 -16.97
C VAL A 181 13.92 7.27 -16.09
N HIS A 182 14.60 7.10 -14.97
CA HIS A 182 14.30 6.07 -13.97
C HIS A 182 13.98 6.74 -12.63
N MET A 183 12.77 6.52 -12.12
CA MET A 183 12.32 7.08 -10.84
C MET A 183 11.80 5.99 -9.92
N PRO A 184 12.23 5.93 -8.66
CA PRO A 184 11.66 5.00 -7.68
C PRO A 184 10.23 5.43 -7.33
N LEU A 185 9.33 4.45 -7.29
CA LEU A 185 7.97 4.62 -6.78
C LEU A 185 7.87 3.99 -5.39
N VAL A 186 7.37 4.76 -4.43
CA VAL A 186 7.17 4.31 -3.05
C VAL A 186 5.70 4.53 -2.66
N LEU A 187 5.08 3.49 -2.11
CA LEU A 187 3.76 3.56 -1.50
C LEU A 187 3.91 3.74 0.01
N HIS A 188 3.15 4.68 0.56
CA HIS A 188 3.04 4.94 1.98
C HIS A 188 1.78 4.25 2.50
N THR A 189 1.88 3.59 3.65
CA THR A 189 0.83 2.72 4.24
C THR A 189 0.73 2.94 5.73
#